data_AF-A0A955QEN2-F1
#
_entry.id   AF-A0A955QEN2-F1
#
_cell.length_a   1.000
_cell.length_b   1.000
_cell.length_c   1.000
_cell.angle_alpha   90.00
_cell.angle_beta   90.00
_cell.angle_gamma   90.00
#
_symmetry.space_group_name_H-M   'P 1'
#
loop_
_entity.id
_entity.type
_entity.pdbx_description
1 polymer ?
#
loop_
_entity_poly.entity_id
_entity_poly.type
_entity_poly.pdbx_seq_one_letter_code
_entity_poly.pdbx_strand_id
1 'polypeptide(L)'
;QPPQQILATNKIVQVSQDQVSVLSGAGVDTSVLAMVGNKQSLFVTGELGDWYRVQLSEKEIGWVAKHQVSATISTAADRIPIPTIQDLEANKAAQFITLSEQLEKAQEERAQIEETLQQRELDMLTLQAKLEQMKSSQQSTLFATREQLDKERAEREQTERILRQREEEAKQLRTQLENTAETKSSELSTMKEHLQQEQHQREQAETALQNFKQELNELRSKLEEMNHTRSQTKTPPAIALATPFEGQTLKVDRVQLVGAAASDRGIARLEFRVNEELLARRQGRGIAVTSSQDVRQATLEFSESVPLKEGENVITVVAYDGDQLTSTRTLHVMREVNKGNIWAVVIGISQYERVRPLKYADQDALAFHQYLTQNIGVPDDHVTLLLNEKATLYNLKRSLGTHLKRNAGAHDTVIIYYAGHGAPEADAFNADGDGLEKYLVPYDADSQDLYTTGLPMREVETIFQRLSAERVIFITDSCYSGATAGRTFATVSRRANLSDGFLNRLSKGKGRVVLTASRAGEVSEERDELGHGVFTYYLLEGLRGKADIDGDKIVTVDEIYSYLSEQVPAVTGQNQHPVKKGEVEGQLILGRIQ
;
A
#
# COMPACT_ATOMS: atom_id res chain seq x y z
N GLN A 1 -54.62 -41.00 -63.07
CA GLN A 1 -55.08 -41.36 -64.42
C GLN A 1 -55.83 -40.16 -65.00
N PRO A 2 -55.69 -39.83 -66.30
CA PRO A 2 -56.55 -38.80 -66.89
C PRO A 2 -58.03 -39.19 -66.67
N PRO A 3 -58.95 -38.23 -66.50
CA PRO A 3 -60.35 -38.53 -66.26
C PRO A 3 -60.86 -39.40 -67.40
N GLN A 4 -61.28 -40.62 -67.07
CA GLN A 4 -61.79 -41.56 -68.05
C GLN A 4 -63.00 -40.89 -68.74
N GLN A 5 -62.88 -40.63 -70.04
CA GLN A 5 -63.90 -39.89 -70.79
C GLN A 5 -65.12 -40.77 -70.98
N ILE A 6 -66.26 -40.32 -70.45
CA ILE A 6 -67.56 -40.92 -70.74
C ILE A 6 -67.91 -40.53 -72.17
N LEU A 7 -67.82 -41.49 -73.08
CA LEU A 7 -68.16 -41.27 -74.49
C LEU A 7 -69.68 -41.30 -74.64
N ALA A 8 -70.27 -40.25 -75.21
CA ALA A 8 -71.68 -40.22 -75.53
C ALA A 8 -71.98 -41.23 -76.64
N THR A 9 -73.07 -41.99 -76.51
CA THR A 9 -73.44 -43.02 -77.48
C THR A 9 -74.91 -43.01 -77.82
N ASN A 10 -75.23 -43.53 -79.01
CA ASN A 10 -76.61 -43.65 -79.50
C ASN A 10 -77.12 -45.09 -79.31
N LYS A 11 -76.58 -45.79 -78.29
CA LYS A 11 -76.82 -47.22 -78.09
C LYS A 11 -78.01 -47.43 -77.15
N ILE A 12 -78.79 -48.46 -77.47
CA ILE A 12 -79.74 -49.05 -76.55
C ILE A 12 -79.16 -50.41 -76.15
N VAL A 13 -79.16 -50.70 -74.86
CA VAL A 13 -78.73 -52.01 -74.36
C VAL A 13 -79.93 -52.78 -73.87
N GLN A 14 -80.08 -54.02 -74.32
CA GLN A 14 -81.13 -54.90 -73.88
C GLN A 14 -80.56 -55.92 -72.89
N VAL A 15 -81.21 -56.02 -71.73
CA VAL A 15 -80.81 -56.94 -70.66
C VAL A 15 -80.91 -58.37 -71.16
N SER A 16 -79.78 -59.09 -71.10
CA SER A 16 -79.63 -60.43 -71.68
C SER A 16 -79.78 -61.57 -70.65
N GLN A 17 -79.77 -61.23 -69.36
CA GLN A 17 -79.94 -62.15 -68.24
C GLN A 17 -81.34 -61.96 -67.60
N ASP A 18 -81.76 -62.86 -66.71
CA ASP A 18 -83.09 -62.78 -66.10
C ASP A 18 -83.31 -61.49 -65.30
N GLN A 19 -82.26 -61.02 -64.61
CA GLN A 19 -82.24 -59.76 -63.90
C GLN A 19 -80.81 -59.23 -63.80
N VAL A 20 -80.63 -57.91 -63.92
CA VAL A 20 -79.32 -57.26 -63.85
C VAL A 20 -79.34 -56.09 -62.87
N SER A 21 -78.34 -56.02 -62.00
CA SER A 21 -78.13 -54.90 -61.08
C SER A 21 -77.60 -53.69 -61.81
N VAL A 22 -78.27 -52.56 -61.60
CA VAL A 22 -77.75 -51.25 -61.97
C VAL A 22 -77.16 -50.62 -60.72
N LEU A 23 -75.88 -50.24 -60.79
CA LEU A 23 -75.10 -49.74 -59.66
C LEU A 23 -74.99 -48.21 -59.67
N SER A 24 -74.67 -47.62 -58.52
CA SER A 24 -74.52 -46.17 -58.34
C SER A 24 -73.22 -45.62 -58.92
N GLY A 25 -72.22 -46.47 -59.16
CA GLY A 25 -70.97 -46.11 -59.84
C GLY A 25 -70.46 -47.21 -60.76
N ALA A 26 -69.46 -46.88 -61.58
CA ALA A 26 -68.79 -47.83 -62.48
C ALA A 26 -67.79 -48.71 -61.72
N GLY A 27 -68.28 -49.58 -60.84
CA GLY A 27 -67.45 -50.49 -60.05
C GLY A 27 -68.29 -51.46 -59.23
N VAL A 28 -67.75 -52.67 -59.00
CA VAL A 28 -68.45 -53.76 -58.31
C VAL A 28 -68.73 -53.51 -56.83
N ASP A 29 -67.98 -52.60 -56.20
CA ASP A 29 -68.12 -52.25 -54.77
C ASP A 29 -69.12 -51.10 -54.52
N THR A 30 -69.86 -50.69 -55.55
CA THR A 30 -70.81 -49.57 -55.45
C THR A 30 -72.22 -50.07 -55.19
N SER A 31 -73.02 -49.25 -54.49
CA SER A 31 -74.37 -49.63 -54.08
C SER A 31 -75.26 -49.94 -55.27
N VAL A 32 -76.03 -51.03 -55.19
CA VAL A 32 -77.07 -51.36 -56.17
C VAL A 32 -78.16 -50.29 -56.08
N LEU A 33 -78.37 -49.54 -57.16
CA LEU A 33 -79.48 -48.60 -57.29
C LEU A 33 -80.77 -49.35 -57.58
N ALA A 34 -80.76 -50.18 -58.62
CA ALA A 34 -81.98 -50.81 -59.13
C ALA A 34 -81.71 -52.18 -59.73
N MET A 35 -82.75 -52.98 -59.92
CA MET A 35 -82.68 -54.27 -60.61
C MET A 35 -83.57 -54.24 -61.85
N VAL A 36 -83.02 -54.57 -63.02
CA VAL A 36 -83.71 -54.47 -64.32
C VAL A 36 -83.91 -55.87 -64.90
N GLY A 37 -85.12 -56.18 -65.39
CA GLY A 37 -85.51 -57.52 -65.82
C GLY A 37 -85.16 -57.86 -67.27
N ASN A 38 -85.20 -59.16 -67.60
CA ASN A 38 -84.93 -59.71 -68.93
C ASN A 38 -85.68 -58.98 -70.05
N LYS A 39 -85.00 -58.77 -71.19
CA LYS A 39 -85.51 -58.08 -72.39
C LYS A 39 -85.88 -56.61 -72.22
N GLN A 40 -85.74 -56.02 -71.03
CA GLN A 40 -85.89 -54.57 -70.87
C GLN A 40 -84.74 -53.84 -71.55
N SER A 41 -85.06 -52.74 -72.22
CA SER A 41 -84.12 -51.90 -72.94
C SER A 41 -83.77 -50.67 -72.09
N LEU A 42 -82.48 -50.42 -71.90
CA LEU A 42 -81.95 -49.26 -71.19
C LEU A 42 -81.25 -48.33 -72.19
N PHE A 43 -81.45 -47.02 -72.00
CA PHE A 43 -80.78 -46.02 -72.82
C PHE A 43 -79.37 -45.77 -72.28
N VAL A 44 -78.36 -45.94 -73.15
CA VAL A 44 -76.96 -45.71 -72.77
C VAL A 44 -76.61 -44.24 -72.97
N THR A 45 -76.45 -43.51 -71.87
CA THR A 45 -76.03 -42.09 -71.88
C THR A 45 -74.52 -41.93 -72.01
N GLY A 46 -73.76 -42.99 -71.77
CA GLY A 46 -72.36 -43.08 -72.15
C GLY A 46 -71.69 -44.37 -71.72
N GLU A 47 -70.40 -44.51 -72.00
CA GLU A 47 -69.65 -45.72 -71.66
C GLU A 47 -68.36 -45.37 -70.92
N LEU A 48 -67.97 -46.25 -70.00
CA LEU A 48 -66.71 -46.11 -69.25
C LEU A 48 -66.10 -47.50 -69.03
N GLY A 49 -65.01 -47.81 -69.73
CA GLY A 49 -64.38 -49.14 -69.68
C GLY A 49 -65.38 -50.25 -70.01
N ASP A 50 -65.55 -51.20 -69.09
CA ASP A 50 -66.47 -52.34 -69.18
C ASP A 50 -67.89 -52.02 -68.66
N TRP A 51 -68.23 -50.74 -68.49
CA TRP A 51 -69.54 -50.30 -67.99
C TRP A 51 -70.29 -49.43 -69.00
N TYR A 52 -71.59 -49.64 -69.09
CA TYR A 52 -72.56 -48.73 -69.70
C TYR A 52 -73.18 -47.84 -68.63
N ARG A 53 -73.15 -46.54 -68.85
CA ARG A 53 -73.93 -45.56 -68.10
C ARG A 53 -75.33 -45.53 -68.69
N VAL A 54 -76.34 -45.88 -67.88
CA VAL A 54 -77.71 -46.10 -68.32
C VAL A 54 -78.68 -45.16 -67.60
N GLN A 55 -79.62 -44.58 -68.36
CA GLN A 55 -80.68 -43.74 -67.78
C GLN A 55 -81.77 -44.63 -67.15
N LEU A 56 -82.09 -44.38 -65.87
CA LEU A 56 -83.10 -45.12 -65.11
C LEU A 56 -84.40 -44.33 -64.89
N SER A 57 -84.31 -43.00 -64.79
CA SER A 57 -85.45 -42.07 -64.71
C SER A 57 -85.07 -40.75 -65.40
N GLU A 58 -85.91 -39.71 -65.45
CA GLU A 58 -85.50 -38.42 -66.03
C GLU A 58 -84.28 -37.77 -65.35
N LYS A 59 -84.02 -38.12 -64.07
CA LYS A 59 -82.95 -37.51 -63.26
C LYS A 59 -81.92 -38.51 -62.78
N GLU A 60 -82.21 -39.81 -62.89
CA GLU A 60 -81.39 -40.86 -62.30
C GLU A 60 -80.67 -41.66 -63.38
N ILE A 61 -79.38 -41.85 -63.12
CA ILE A 61 -78.45 -42.54 -63.99
C ILE A 61 -77.73 -43.57 -63.15
N GLY A 62 -77.57 -44.77 -63.69
CA GLY A 62 -76.79 -45.82 -63.07
C GLY A 62 -75.81 -46.45 -64.04
N TRP A 63 -75.15 -47.51 -63.57
CA TRP A 63 -74.11 -48.20 -64.31
C TRP A 63 -74.41 -49.69 -64.38
N VAL A 64 -74.30 -50.27 -65.58
CA VAL A 64 -74.48 -51.70 -65.82
C VAL A 64 -73.26 -52.26 -66.55
N ALA A 65 -72.82 -53.47 -66.20
CA ALA A 65 -71.65 -54.06 -66.82
C ALA A 65 -71.96 -54.50 -68.26
N LYS A 66 -71.08 -54.18 -69.22
CA LYS A 66 -71.29 -54.44 -70.65
C LYS A 66 -71.53 -55.92 -70.97
N HIS A 67 -70.93 -56.83 -70.21
CA HIS A 67 -71.08 -58.28 -70.44
C HIS A 67 -72.46 -58.84 -70.04
N GLN A 68 -73.28 -58.07 -69.29
CA GLN A 68 -74.61 -58.51 -68.83
C GLN A 68 -75.74 -58.06 -69.77
N VAL A 69 -75.42 -57.22 -70.76
CA VAL A 69 -76.40 -56.60 -71.66
C VAL A 69 -75.93 -56.68 -73.11
N SER A 70 -76.88 -56.75 -74.03
CA SER A 70 -76.61 -56.80 -75.48
C SER A 70 -76.88 -55.43 -76.10
N ALA A 71 -75.88 -54.83 -76.75
CA ALA A 71 -76.00 -53.49 -77.31
C ALA A 71 -76.45 -53.52 -78.78
N THR A 72 -77.46 -52.73 -79.13
CA THR A 72 -77.87 -52.49 -80.52
C THR A 72 -77.75 -51.00 -80.85
N ILE A 73 -77.21 -50.68 -82.03
CA ILE A 73 -77.11 -49.30 -82.53
C ILE A 73 -78.49 -48.89 -83.06
N SER A 74 -79.12 -47.89 -82.45
CA SER A 74 -80.39 -47.36 -82.92
C SER A 74 -80.15 -46.27 -83.97
N THR A 75 -80.68 -46.44 -85.18
CA THR A 75 -80.62 -45.45 -86.27
C THR A 75 -81.89 -44.59 -86.38
N ALA A 76 -82.82 -44.72 -85.44
CA ALA A 76 -84.07 -43.95 -85.42
C ALA A 76 -83.93 -42.69 -84.55
N ALA A 77 -84.23 -41.52 -85.15
CA ALA A 77 -84.20 -40.22 -84.51
C ALA A 77 -85.47 -39.89 -83.68
N ASP A 78 -86.13 -40.89 -83.10
CA ASP A 78 -87.33 -40.70 -82.26
C ASP A 78 -87.08 -41.15 -80.82
N ARG A 79 -87.61 -40.37 -79.87
CA ARG A 79 -87.45 -40.54 -78.42
C ARG A 79 -87.78 -41.98 -77.98
N ILE A 80 -86.78 -42.67 -77.42
CA ILE A 80 -86.91 -44.01 -76.85
C ILE A 80 -87.40 -43.88 -75.39
N PRO A 81 -88.41 -44.64 -74.93
CA PRO A 81 -89.00 -44.47 -73.59
C PRO A 81 -88.05 -44.93 -72.45
N ILE A 82 -88.00 -44.15 -71.37
CA ILE A 82 -87.28 -44.48 -70.13
C ILE A 82 -88.01 -45.64 -69.41
N PRO A 83 -87.30 -46.70 -68.99
CA PRO A 83 -87.92 -47.87 -68.37
C PRO A 83 -88.38 -47.59 -66.94
N THR A 84 -89.55 -48.10 -66.56
CA THR A 84 -90.03 -48.06 -65.16
C THR A 84 -89.42 -49.22 -64.38
N ILE A 85 -88.66 -48.91 -63.32
CA ILE A 85 -88.01 -49.92 -62.46
C ILE A 85 -88.75 -49.97 -61.11
N GLN A 86 -89.27 -51.14 -60.75
CA GLN A 86 -90.00 -51.35 -59.49
C GLN A 86 -89.05 -51.32 -58.28
N ASP A 87 -89.57 -50.87 -57.13
CA ASP A 87 -88.96 -50.92 -55.78
C ASP A 87 -87.69 -50.06 -55.50
N LEU A 88 -87.28 -49.21 -56.45
CA LEU A 88 -86.14 -48.29 -56.30
C LEU A 88 -86.27 -47.35 -55.08
N GLU A 89 -87.45 -46.79 -54.84
CA GLU A 89 -87.71 -45.88 -53.72
C GLU A 89 -87.72 -46.59 -52.36
N ALA A 90 -88.17 -47.85 -52.32
CA ALA A 90 -88.24 -48.63 -51.08
C ALA A 90 -86.84 -48.99 -50.55
N ASN A 91 -85.91 -49.35 -51.44
CA ASN A 91 -84.53 -49.67 -51.08
C ASN A 91 -83.75 -48.45 -50.58
N LYS A 92 -84.01 -47.26 -51.14
CA LYS A 92 -83.43 -46.00 -50.66
C LYS A 92 -83.89 -45.66 -49.24
N ALA A 93 -85.17 -45.87 -48.94
CA ALA A 93 -85.71 -45.63 -47.61
C ALA A 93 -85.06 -46.52 -46.55
N ALA A 94 -84.83 -47.80 -46.84
CA ALA A 94 -84.17 -48.73 -45.91
C ALA A 94 -82.72 -48.32 -45.59
N GLN A 95 -81.93 -47.93 -46.60
CA GLN A 95 -80.56 -47.44 -46.40
C GLN A 95 -80.51 -46.16 -45.55
N PHE A 96 -81.49 -45.25 -45.74
CA PHE A 96 -81.57 -44.02 -44.95
C PHE A 96 -81.84 -44.29 -43.47
N ILE A 97 -82.68 -45.28 -43.15
CA ILE A 97 -82.96 -45.66 -41.76
C ILE A 97 -81.68 -46.19 -41.08
N THR A 98 -80.98 -47.13 -41.72
CA THR A 98 -79.75 -47.70 -41.17
C THR A 98 -78.65 -46.65 -40.97
N LEU A 99 -78.51 -45.71 -41.91
CA LEU A 99 -77.54 -44.62 -41.78
C LEU A 99 -77.92 -43.65 -40.64
N SER A 100 -79.22 -43.43 -40.42
CA SER A 100 -79.71 -42.58 -39.33
C SER A 100 -79.40 -43.20 -37.96
N GLU A 101 -79.60 -44.50 -37.79
CA GLU A 101 -79.25 -45.24 -36.56
C GLU A 101 -77.73 -45.20 -36.28
N GLN A 102 -76.90 -45.36 -37.31
CA GLN A 102 -75.44 -45.24 -37.17
C GLN A 102 -75.01 -43.83 -36.78
N LEU A 103 -75.67 -42.81 -37.34
CA LEU A 103 -75.38 -41.41 -37.01
C LEU A 103 -75.75 -41.10 -35.55
N GLU A 104 -76.89 -41.59 -35.07
CA GLU A 104 -77.33 -41.41 -33.69
C GLU A 104 -76.32 -42.04 -32.70
N LYS A 105 -75.90 -43.28 -32.96
CA LYS A 105 -74.86 -43.93 -32.14
C LYS A 105 -73.53 -43.18 -32.14
N ALA A 106 -73.10 -42.67 -33.30
CA ALA A 106 -71.87 -41.88 -33.40
C ALA A 106 -71.99 -40.53 -32.65
N GLN A 107 -73.19 -39.94 -32.59
CA GLN A 107 -73.45 -38.72 -31.82
C GLN A 107 -73.38 -38.99 -30.31
N GLU A 108 -73.91 -40.12 -29.83
CA GLU A 108 -73.82 -40.52 -28.43
C GLU A 108 -72.36 -40.79 -28.00
N GLU A 109 -71.60 -41.54 -28.79
CA GLU A 109 -70.18 -41.80 -28.53
C GLU A 109 -69.37 -40.50 -28.49
N ARG A 110 -69.66 -39.56 -29.41
CA ARG A 110 -69.03 -38.24 -29.42
C ARG A 110 -69.35 -37.45 -28.14
N ALA A 111 -70.59 -37.48 -27.67
CA ALA A 111 -70.98 -36.77 -26.45
C ALA A 111 -70.22 -37.29 -25.22
N GLN A 112 -70.04 -38.62 -25.10
CA GLN A 112 -69.25 -39.23 -24.01
C GLN A 112 -67.76 -38.84 -24.07
N ILE A 113 -67.21 -38.77 -25.28
CA ILE A 113 -65.82 -38.32 -25.48
C ILE A 113 -65.67 -36.86 -25.06
N GLU A 114 -66.59 -35.98 -25.46
CA GLU A 114 -66.57 -34.56 -25.09
C GLU A 114 -66.65 -34.36 -23.57
N GLU A 115 -67.51 -35.10 -22.87
CA GLU A 115 -67.60 -35.07 -21.40
C GLU A 115 -66.28 -35.54 -20.74
N THR A 116 -65.70 -36.63 -21.23
CA THR A 116 -64.41 -37.14 -20.72
C THR A 116 -63.29 -36.13 -20.94
N LEU A 117 -63.31 -35.40 -22.05
CA LEU A 117 -62.30 -34.40 -22.40
C LEU A 117 -62.40 -33.18 -21.48
N GLN A 118 -63.61 -32.72 -21.19
CA GLN A 118 -63.86 -31.65 -20.20
C GLN A 118 -63.37 -32.04 -18.80
N GLN A 119 -63.61 -33.28 -18.37
CA GLN A 119 -63.14 -33.76 -17.08
C GLN A 119 -61.60 -33.78 -17.01
N ARG A 120 -60.94 -34.22 -18.09
CA ARG A 120 -59.46 -34.22 -18.16
C ARG A 120 -58.88 -32.81 -18.18
N GLU A 121 -59.54 -31.86 -18.82
CA GLU A 121 -59.13 -30.44 -18.79
C GLU A 121 -59.18 -29.88 -17.35
N LEU A 122 -60.22 -30.21 -16.59
CA LEU A 122 -60.35 -29.81 -15.20
C LEU A 122 -59.25 -30.43 -14.31
N ASP A 123 -58.94 -31.72 -14.50
CA ASP A 123 -57.88 -32.41 -13.77
C ASP A 123 -56.50 -31.82 -14.08
N MET A 124 -56.24 -31.48 -15.35
CA MET A 124 -55.03 -30.79 -15.79
C MET A 124 -54.86 -29.43 -15.11
N LEU A 125 -55.92 -28.62 -15.05
CA LEU A 125 -55.90 -27.32 -14.35
C LEU A 125 -55.60 -27.50 -12.85
N THR A 126 -56.18 -28.53 -12.24
CA THR A 126 -55.97 -28.83 -10.82
C THR A 126 -54.51 -29.25 -10.55
N LEU A 127 -53.93 -30.08 -11.42
CA LEU A 127 -52.53 -30.48 -11.32
C LEU A 127 -51.58 -29.30 -11.53
N GLN A 128 -51.88 -28.40 -12.47
CA GLN A 128 -51.10 -27.19 -12.69
C GLN A 128 -51.12 -26.28 -11.45
N ALA A 129 -52.28 -26.10 -10.83
CA ALA A 129 -52.40 -25.32 -9.60
C ALA A 129 -51.56 -25.92 -8.45
N LYS A 130 -51.59 -27.26 -8.27
CA LYS A 130 -50.76 -27.95 -7.27
C LYS A 130 -49.27 -27.82 -7.56
N LEU A 131 -48.87 -27.90 -8.83
CA LEU A 131 -47.48 -27.73 -9.23
C LEU A 131 -46.96 -26.33 -8.90
N GLU A 132 -47.75 -25.29 -9.18
CA GLU A 132 -47.38 -23.91 -8.83
C GLU A 132 -47.34 -23.69 -7.31
N GLN A 133 -48.27 -24.30 -6.56
CA GLN A 133 -48.21 -24.28 -5.09
C GLN A 133 -46.94 -24.96 -4.55
N MET A 134 -46.55 -26.11 -5.13
CA MET A 134 -45.34 -26.81 -4.72
C MET A 134 -44.08 -26.03 -5.07
N LYS A 135 -44.02 -25.44 -6.27
CA LYS A 135 -42.89 -24.59 -6.70
C LYS A 135 -42.72 -23.39 -5.78
N SER A 136 -43.81 -22.67 -5.48
CA SER A 136 -43.77 -21.50 -4.60
C SER A 136 -43.36 -21.87 -3.17
N SER A 137 -43.86 -22.99 -2.63
CA SER A 137 -43.43 -23.50 -1.32
C SER A 137 -41.95 -23.93 -1.30
N GLN A 138 -41.46 -24.54 -2.38
CA GLN A 138 -40.06 -24.94 -2.47
C GLN A 138 -39.13 -23.72 -2.63
N GLN A 139 -39.56 -22.71 -3.40
CA GLN A 139 -38.82 -21.44 -3.52
C GLN A 139 -38.75 -20.69 -2.20
N SER A 140 -39.84 -20.61 -1.44
CA SER A 140 -39.83 -19.94 -0.13
C SER A 140 -38.94 -20.67 0.88
N THR A 141 -38.96 -22.01 0.87
CA THR A 141 -38.08 -22.83 1.72
C THR A 141 -36.61 -22.61 1.35
N LEU A 142 -36.27 -22.66 0.05
CA LEU A 142 -34.92 -22.40 -0.44
C LEU A 142 -34.43 -20.99 -0.10
N PHE A 143 -35.31 -19.99 -0.19
CA PHE A 143 -34.97 -18.62 0.19
C PHE A 143 -34.66 -18.52 1.69
N ALA A 144 -35.51 -19.09 2.55
CA ALA A 144 -35.29 -19.10 4.00
C ALA A 144 -34.00 -19.85 4.38
N THR A 145 -33.72 -21.00 3.76
CA THR A 145 -32.46 -21.74 4.00
C THR A 145 -31.23 -20.96 3.54
N ARG A 146 -31.30 -20.26 2.41
CA ARG A 146 -30.20 -19.40 1.95
C ARG A 146 -29.95 -18.24 2.91
N GLU A 147 -31.01 -17.58 3.37
CA GLU A 147 -30.89 -16.49 4.34
C GLU A 147 -30.25 -16.97 5.67
N GLN A 148 -30.62 -18.16 6.15
CA GLN A 148 -30.01 -18.74 7.34
C GLN A 148 -28.54 -19.10 7.12
N LEU A 149 -28.20 -19.67 5.96
CA LEU A 149 -26.81 -20.00 5.63
C LEU A 149 -25.94 -18.74 5.50
N ASP A 150 -26.48 -17.66 4.94
CA ASP A 150 -25.76 -16.39 4.83
C ASP A 150 -25.52 -15.75 6.21
N LYS A 151 -26.49 -15.87 7.15
CA LYS A 151 -26.30 -15.46 8.55
C LYS A 151 -25.20 -16.27 9.24
N GLU A 152 -25.24 -17.60 9.15
CA GLU A 152 -24.20 -18.47 9.73
C GLU A 152 -22.81 -18.21 9.13
N ARG A 153 -22.72 -17.94 7.82
CA ARG A 153 -21.47 -17.55 7.16
C ARG A 153 -20.95 -16.22 7.69
N ALA A 154 -21.81 -15.21 7.82
CA ALA A 154 -21.42 -13.92 8.36
C ALA A 154 -20.93 -14.02 9.82
N GLU A 155 -21.62 -14.79 10.67
CA GLU A 155 -21.21 -15.04 12.05
C GLU A 155 -19.86 -15.78 12.13
N ARG A 156 -19.66 -16.78 11.25
CA ARG A 156 -18.39 -17.51 11.18
C ARG A 156 -17.25 -16.62 10.71
N GLU A 157 -17.46 -15.81 9.67
CA GLU A 157 -16.46 -14.83 9.21
C GLU A 157 -16.10 -13.83 10.30
N GLN A 158 -17.09 -13.34 11.05
CA GLN A 158 -16.86 -12.44 12.19
C GLN A 158 -16.02 -13.14 13.27
N THR A 159 -16.34 -14.39 13.59
CA THR A 159 -15.61 -15.18 14.59
C THR A 159 -14.16 -15.46 14.14
N GLU A 160 -13.96 -15.82 12.87
CA GLU A 160 -12.62 -16.04 12.31
C GLU A 160 -11.79 -14.74 12.28
N ARG A 161 -12.41 -13.59 12.00
CA ARG A 161 -11.76 -12.27 12.11
C ARG A 161 -11.32 -11.98 13.54
N ILE A 162 -12.19 -12.22 14.53
CA ILE A 162 -11.87 -12.03 15.95
C ILE A 162 -10.72 -12.96 16.36
N LEU A 163 -10.76 -14.24 15.95
CA LEU A 163 -9.71 -15.20 16.27
C LEU A 163 -8.36 -14.77 15.68
N ARG A 164 -8.32 -14.39 14.40
CA ARG A 164 -7.09 -13.87 13.75
C ARG A 164 -6.57 -12.62 14.45
N GLN A 165 -7.45 -11.71 14.84
CA GLN A 165 -7.07 -10.52 15.59
C GLN A 165 -6.45 -10.90 16.94
N ARG A 166 -7.05 -11.85 17.68
CA ARG A 166 -6.52 -12.33 18.96
C ARG A 166 -5.18 -13.05 18.82
N GLU A 167 -4.98 -13.82 17.75
CA GLU A 167 -3.70 -14.48 17.46
C GLU A 167 -2.60 -13.47 17.15
N GLU A 168 -2.89 -12.44 16.34
CA GLU A 168 -1.96 -11.35 16.08
C GLU A 168 -1.66 -10.53 17.34
N GLU A 169 -2.67 -10.20 18.16
CA GLU A 169 -2.50 -9.54 19.46
C GLU A 169 -1.58 -10.38 20.37
N ALA A 170 -1.80 -11.69 20.47
CA ALA A 170 -0.98 -12.59 21.29
C ALA A 170 0.47 -12.69 20.78
N LYS A 171 0.66 -12.70 19.45
CA LYS A 171 1.99 -12.70 18.82
C LYS A 171 2.72 -11.39 19.09
N GLN A 172 2.03 -10.25 18.97
CA GLN A 172 2.57 -8.94 19.30
C GLN A 172 2.97 -8.84 20.78
N LEU A 173 2.10 -9.31 21.69
CA LEU A 173 2.39 -9.35 23.12
C LEU A 173 3.61 -10.22 23.46
N ARG A 174 3.75 -11.38 22.82
CA ARG A 174 4.95 -12.24 22.98
C ARG A 174 6.22 -11.54 22.50
N THR A 175 6.19 -10.95 21.31
CA THR A 175 7.34 -10.19 20.79
C THR A 175 7.65 -8.97 21.65
N GLN A 176 6.65 -8.28 22.20
CA GLN A 176 6.85 -7.18 23.14
C GLN A 176 7.50 -7.67 24.44
N LEU A 177 7.06 -8.80 25.00
CA LEU A 177 7.65 -9.40 26.19
C LEU A 177 9.12 -9.79 25.96
N GLU A 178 9.43 -10.40 24.82
CA GLU A 178 10.79 -10.80 24.45
C GLU A 178 11.71 -9.59 24.26
N ASN A 179 11.27 -8.57 23.50
CA ASN A 179 12.00 -7.32 23.35
C ASN A 179 12.18 -6.58 24.68
N THR A 180 11.17 -6.63 25.57
CA THR A 180 11.26 -6.01 26.90
C THR A 180 12.26 -6.77 27.77
N ALA A 181 12.29 -8.10 27.70
CA ALA A 181 13.26 -8.92 28.42
C ALA A 181 14.69 -8.67 27.92
N GLU A 182 14.89 -8.59 26.60
CA GLU A 182 16.19 -8.26 25.99
C GLU A 182 16.64 -6.84 26.36
N THR A 183 15.75 -5.84 26.23
CA THR A 183 16.03 -4.46 26.63
C THR A 183 16.41 -4.39 28.10
N LYS A 184 15.62 -5.00 29.00
CA LYS A 184 15.92 -5.01 30.43
C LYS A 184 17.21 -5.76 30.76
N SER A 185 17.52 -6.83 30.04
CA SER A 185 18.79 -7.57 30.22
C SER A 185 19.98 -6.69 29.83
N SER A 186 19.87 -5.97 28.70
CA SER A 186 20.87 -5.01 28.26
C SER A 186 20.99 -3.81 29.20
N GLU A 187 19.88 -3.27 29.71
CA GLU A 187 19.90 -2.22 30.74
C GLU A 187 20.57 -2.71 32.02
N LEU A 188 20.35 -3.97 32.41
CA LEU A 188 20.97 -4.54 33.60
C LEU A 188 22.48 -4.76 33.40
N SER A 189 22.93 -5.12 32.20
CA SER A 189 24.35 -5.24 31.90
C SER A 189 25.04 -3.88 31.87
N THR A 190 24.44 -2.87 31.22
CA THR A 190 25.00 -1.51 31.22
C THR A 190 24.99 -0.90 32.61
N MET A 191 23.95 -1.13 33.42
CA MET A 191 23.90 -0.66 34.80
C MET A 191 24.95 -1.34 35.69
N LYS A 192 25.26 -2.62 35.44
CA LYS A 192 26.38 -3.31 36.12
C LYS A 192 27.73 -2.73 35.73
N GLU A 193 27.96 -2.45 34.46
CA GLU A 193 29.19 -1.82 33.98
C GLU A 193 29.33 -0.40 34.54
N HIS A 194 28.26 0.38 34.55
CA HIS A 194 28.24 1.70 35.16
C HIS A 194 28.55 1.63 36.66
N LEU A 195 27.95 0.69 37.39
CA LEU A 195 28.23 0.50 38.80
C LEU A 195 29.71 0.14 39.05
N GLN A 196 30.31 -0.70 38.20
CA GLN A 196 31.74 -1.03 38.29
C GLN A 196 32.62 0.19 37.99
N GLN A 197 32.26 0.99 36.98
CA GLN A 197 32.97 2.24 36.68
C GLN A 197 32.85 3.25 37.83
N GLU A 198 31.66 3.40 38.41
CA GLU A 198 31.41 4.29 39.53
C GLU A 198 32.17 3.83 40.79
N GLN A 199 32.22 2.52 41.05
CA GLN A 199 33.05 1.95 42.11
C GLN A 199 34.53 2.27 41.90
N HIS A 200 35.03 2.11 40.67
CA HIS A 200 36.41 2.43 40.34
C HIS A 200 36.71 3.92 40.48
N GLN A 201 35.83 4.79 39.98
CA GLN A 201 35.95 6.23 40.15
C GLN A 201 35.91 6.65 41.63
N ARG A 202 35.05 6.01 42.43
CA ARG A 202 34.98 6.24 43.87
C ARG A 202 36.27 5.82 44.56
N GLU A 203 36.86 4.68 44.20
CA GLU A 203 38.14 4.23 44.74
C GLU A 203 39.29 5.19 44.38
N GLN A 204 39.31 5.67 43.13
CA GLN A 204 40.24 6.73 42.70
C GLN A 204 40.01 8.03 43.48
N ALA A 205 38.77 8.45 43.68
CA ALA A 205 38.43 9.65 44.44
C ALA A 205 38.77 9.51 45.93
N GLU A 206 38.56 8.34 46.53
CA GLU A 206 38.95 8.04 47.91
C GLU A 206 40.48 8.08 48.06
N THR A 207 41.22 7.53 47.10
CA THR A 207 42.69 7.60 47.04
C THR A 207 43.16 9.05 46.88
N ALA A 208 42.56 9.80 45.96
CA ALA A 208 42.86 11.22 45.76
C ALA A 208 42.56 12.05 47.02
N LEU A 209 41.45 11.76 47.73
CA LEU A 209 41.12 12.42 48.98
C LEU A 209 42.11 12.09 50.10
N GLN A 210 42.60 10.84 50.17
CA GLN A 210 43.66 10.46 51.10
C GLN A 210 44.96 11.22 50.80
N ASN A 211 45.37 11.26 49.52
CA ASN A 211 46.54 12.02 49.07
C ASN A 211 46.39 13.52 49.39
N PHE A 212 45.22 14.11 49.13
CA PHE A 212 44.92 15.50 49.45
C PHE A 212 44.97 15.77 50.96
N LYS A 213 44.42 14.88 51.79
CA LYS A 213 44.52 14.99 53.26
C LYS A 213 45.96 14.93 53.73
N GLN A 214 46.78 14.08 53.11
CA GLN A 214 48.21 13.97 53.41
C GLN A 214 48.95 15.25 53.00
N GLU A 215 48.73 15.75 51.78
CA GLU A 215 49.28 17.03 51.31
C GLU A 215 48.87 18.18 52.24
N LEU A 216 47.59 18.23 52.67
CA LEU A 216 47.09 19.24 53.63
C LEU A 216 47.78 19.16 54.99
N ASN A 217 48.03 17.97 55.50
CA ASN A 217 48.71 17.78 56.78
C ASN A 217 50.20 18.16 56.69
N GLU A 218 50.88 17.78 55.59
CA GLU A 218 52.25 18.24 55.32
C GLU A 218 52.31 19.76 55.19
N LEU A 219 51.31 20.35 54.55
CA LEU A 219 51.16 21.80 54.44
C LEU A 219 50.98 22.49 55.79
N ARG A 220 50.09 21.96 56.64
CA ARG A 220 49.88 22.46 57.99
C ARG A 220 51.16 22.35 58.83
N SER A 221 51.83 21.21 58.76
CA SER A 221 53.09 20.98 59.48
C SER A 221 54.20 21.94 59.02
N LYS A 222 54.34 22.18 57.71
CA LYS A 222 55.26 23.19 57.17
C LYS A 222 54.90 24.60 57.64
N LEU A 223 53.61 24.94 57.67
CA LEU A 223 53.14 26.24 58.15
C LEU A 223 53.44 26.43 59.65
N GLU A 224 53.30 25.38 60.46
CA GLU A 224 53.63 25.39 61.90
C GLU A 224 55.15 25.49 62.15
N GLU A 225 55.98 24.75 61.41
CA GLU A 225 57.44 24.87 61.45
C GLU A 225 57.93 26.27 61.03
N MET A 226 57.28 26.86 60.01
CA MET A 226 57.54 28.24 59.57
C MET A 226 57.15 29.28 60.62
N ASN A 227 56.05 29.05 61.36
CA ASN A 227 55.63 29.93 62.46
C ASN A 227 56.58 29.88 63.68
N HIS A 228 57.26 28.76 63.91
CA HIS A 228 58.26 28.61 64.98
C HIS A 228 59.67 29.05 64.59
N THR A 229 59.97 29.11 63.29
CA THR A 229 61.26 29.57 62.78
C THR A 229 61.06 30.90 62.05
N ARG A 230 61.13 32.03 62.76
CA ARG A 230 61.31 33.37 62.14
C ARG A 230 62.72 33.47 61.51
N SER A 231 62.97 32.66 60.49
CA SER A 231 64.14 32.73 59.62
C SER A 231 63.78 33.51 58.36
N GLN A 232 64.74 34.26 57.83
CA GLN A 232 64.58 35.27 56.78
C GLN A 232 64.35 34.70 55.35
N THR A 233 64.02 33.43 55.21
CA THR A 233 63.79 32.79 53.91
C THR A 233 62.31 32.83 53.53
N LYS A 234 62.01 33.50 52.42
CA LYS A 234 60.66 33.64 51.85
C LYS A 234 60.20 32.33 51.21
N THR A 235 59.06 31.78 51.64
CA THR A 235 58.48 30.54 51.11
C THR A 235 57.26 30.84 50.23
N PRO A 236 57.17 30.27 49.00
CA PRO A 236 56.01 30.46 48.13
C PRO A 236 54.69 29.92 48.73
N PRO A 237 53.52 30.42 48.29
CA PRO A 237 52.22 29.87 48.66
C PRO A 237 52.11 28.41 48.24
N ALA A 238 51.17 27.66 48.81
CA ALA A 238 50.90 26.29 48.40
C ALA A 238 49.46 26.14 47.94
N ILE A 239 49.22 25.20 47.02
CA ILE A 239 47.93 24.98 46.37
C ILE A 239 47.61 23.50 46.47
N ALA A 240 46.41 23.18 46.91
CA ALA A 240 45.88 21.83 46.95
C ALA A 240 44.54 21.79 46.19
N LEU A 241 44.35 20.76 45.38
CA LEU A 241 43.18 20.58 44.52
C LEU A 241 42.42 19.33 44.93
N ALA A 242 41.09 19.45 45.03
CA ALA A 242 40.20 18.34 45.38
C ALA A 242 39.54 17.73 44.15
N THR A 243 39.02 18.56 43.23
CA THR A 243 38.42 18.14 41.97
C THR A 243 38.69 19.18 40.88
N PRO A 244 38.82 18.79 39.60
CA PRO A 244 39.09 17.43 39.12
C PRO A 244 40.49 16.94 39.54
N PHE A 245 40.75 15.64 39.36
CA PHE A 245 42.06 15.02 39.65
C PHE A 245 42.84 14.72 38.36
N GLU A 246 44.15 14.48 38.51
CA GLU A 246 45.08 14.23 37.40
C GLU A 246 44.64 13.03 36.55
N GLY A 247 44.58 13.21 35.24
CA GLY A 247 44.19 12.19 34.26
C GLY A 247 42.70 11.85 34.24
N GLN A 248 41.84 12.58 34.97
CA GLN A 248 40.42 12.29 35.02
C GLN A 248 39.76 12.43 33.63
N THR A 249 38.97 11.45 33.24
CA THR A 249 38.17 11.49 32.01
C THR A 249 36.73 11.93 32.32
N LEU A 250 36.22 12.91 31.57
CA LEU A 250 34.96 13.61 31.80
C LEU A 250 34.11 13.65 30.52
N LYS A 251 32.80 13.49 30.64
CA LYS A 251 31.84 13.58 29.50
C LYS A 251 31.09 14.91 29.44
N VAL A 252 31.36 15.80 30.39
CA VAL A 252 30.73 17.12 30.54
C VAL A 252 31.59 18.20 29.88
N ASP A 253 30.96 19.28 29.43
CA ASP A 253 31.63 20.45 28.86
C ASP A 253 32.09 21.46 29.93
N ARG A 254 31.67 21.28 31.19
CA ARG A 254 32.13 22.06 32.34
C ARG A 254 32.38 21.17 33.55
N VAL A 255 33.44 21.45 34.30
CA VAL A 255 33.80 20.75 35.55
C VAL A 255 33.95 21.74 36.69
N GLN A 256 33.59 21.33 37.91
CA GLN A 256 33.80 22.14 39.10
C GLN A 256 35.23 21.95 39.62
N LEU A 257 36.03 23.01 39.54
CA LEU A 257 37.37 23.10 40.09
C LEU A 257 37.31 23.55 41.55
N VAL A 258 37.58 22.63 42.48
CA VAL A 258 37.52 22.87 43.92
C VAL A 258 38.90 22.68 44.53
N GLY A 259 39.33 23.61 45.38
CA GLY A 259 40.63 23.53 46.05
C GLY A 259 40.85 24.65 47.06
N ALA A 260 42.07 24.71 47.59
CA ALA A 260 42.50 25.74 48.53
C ALA A 260 43.95 26.14 48.27
N ALA A 261 44.27 27.40 48.58
CA ALA A 261 45.65 27.88 48.61
C ALA A 261 45.98 28.47 49.99
N ALA A 262 47.21 28.28 50.47
CA ALA A 262 47.64 28.78 51.77
C ALA A 262 49.04 29.42 51.73
N SER A 263 49.26 30.43 52.56
CA SER A 263 50.56 31.11 52.77
C SER A 263 50.61 31.74 54.16
N ASP A 264 51.80 31.77 54.76
CA ASP A 264 52.10 32.50 56.01
C ASP A 264 51.98 34.02 55.86
N ARG A 265 52.04 34.54 54.62
CA ARG A 265 51.86 35.96 54.27
C ARG A 265 50.45 36.29 53.78
N GLY A 266 49.56 35.29 53.80
CA GLY A 266 48.20 35.36 53.27
C GLY A 266 48.16 35.37 51.74
N ILE A 267 47.06 34.86 51.19
CA ILE A 267 46.85 34.80 49.74
C ILE A 267 46.37 36.16 49.24
N ALA A 268 47.14 36.78 48.34
CA ALA A 268 46.79 38.05 47.70
C ALA A 268 45.85 37.85 46.50
N ARG A 269 46.10 36.82 45.68
CA ARG A 269 45.32 36.55 44.47
C ARG A 269 45.41 35.09 44.03
N LEU A 270 44.32 34.59 43.45
CA LEU A 270 44.30 33.37 42.64
C LEU A 270 43.99 33.68 41.18
N GLU A 271 44.68 33.02 40.27
CA GLU A 271 44.36 32.98 38.84
C GLU A 271 44.03 31.55 38.43
N PHE A 272 42.93 31.38 37.69
CA PHE A 272 42.50 30.11 37.13
C PHE A 272 42.63 30.18 35.61
N ARG A 273 43.33 29.22 35.01
CA ARG A 273 43.54 29.13 33.57
C ARG A 273 43.14 27.77 33.04
N VAL A 274 42.66 27.75 31.79
CA VAL A 274 42.32 26.54 31.06
C VAL A 274 42.94 26.64 29.68
N ASN A 275 43.77 25.67 29.29
CA ASN A 275 44.45 25.69 28.01
C ASN A 275 45.14 27.05 27.76
N GLU A 276 45.86 27.52 28.78
CA GLU A 276 46.55 28.82 28.86
C GLU A 276 45.67 30.08 28.92
N GLU A 277 44.35 29.96 28.70
CA GLU A 277 43.41 31.07 28.76
C GLU A 277 42.99 31.40 30.19
N LEU A 278 43.08 32.67 30.58
CA LEU A 278 42.68 33.13 31.92
C LEU A 278 41.16 33.15 32.06
N LEU A 279 40.63 32.29 32.91
CA LEU A 279 39.20 32.16 33.16
C LEU A 279 38.69 33.18 34.18
N ALA A 280 39.35 33.24 35.34
CA ALA A 280 38.90 34.04 36.47
C ALA A 280 40.09 34.48 37.33
N ARG A 281 39.92 35.64 37.99
CA ARG A 281 40.82 36.15 39.03
C ARG A 281 40.04 36.35 40.31
N ARG A 282 40.50 35.77 41.42
CA ARG A 282 40.02 36.10 42.76
C ARG A 282 41.02 36.96 43.49
N GLN A 283 40.58 38.15 43.91
CA GLN A 283 41.27 39.00 44.88
C GLN A 283 40.42 39.00 46.16
N GLY A 284 41.01 38.90 47.33
CA GLY A 284 40.26 38.98 48.59
C GLY A 284 39.53 40.33 48.67
N ARG A 285 38.19 40.32 48.71
CA ARG A 285 37.37 41.51 49.00
C ARG A 285 36.53 41.28 50.25
N GLY A 286 36.77 42.11 51.25
CA GLY A 286 36.04 42.15 52.50
C GLY A 286 34.61 42.67 52.35
N ILE A 287 33.73 42.17 53.22
CA ILE A 287 32.50 42.85 53.61
C ILE A 287 32.92 43.90 54.65
N ALA A 288 32.63 45.18 54.37
CA ALA A 288 32.94 46.27 55.29
C ALA A 288 32.02 46.20 56.52
N VAL A 289 32.57 45.77 57.66
CA VAL A 289 32.14 46.21 58.98
C VAL A 289 33.39 46.64 59.75
N THR A 290 33.46 47.95 59.96
CA THR A 290 34.29 48.80 60.81
C THR A 290 35.49 48.18 61.58
N SER A 291 36.66 48.76 61.30
CA SER A 291 37.88 48.80 62.11
C SER A 291 38.49 47.47 62.57
N SER A 292 39.31 46.86 61.70
CA SER A 292 40.64 46.34 62.05
C SER A 292 41.36 45.89 60.76
N GLN A 293 42.68 46.10 60.74
CA GLN A 293 43.72 45.77 59.76
C GLN A 293 43.38 44.80 58.61
N ASP A 294 43.93 45.07 57.42
CA ASP A 294 43.97 44.19 56.23
C ASP A 294 44.26 42.71 56.58
N VAL A 295 43.22 41.91 56.86
CA VAL A 295 43.37 40.47 57.10
C VAL A 295 43.43 39.78 55.74
N ARG A 296 44.65 39.68 55.18
CA ARG A 296 44.93 38.69 54.13
C ARG A 296 44.71 37.32 54.75
N GLN A 297 43.76 36.55 54.23
CA GLN A 297 43.46 35.22 54.77
C GLN A 297 44.66 34.30 54.52
N ALA A 298 45.14 33.64 55.58
CA ALA A 298 46.22 32.66 55.51
C ALA A 298 45.88 31.49 54.59
N THR A 299 44.60 31.18 54.44
CA THR A 299 44.06 30.15 53.54
C THR A 299 42.88 30.72 52.76
N LEU A 300 42.83 30.48 51.45
CA LEU A 300 41.74 30.87 50.57
C LEU A 300 41.21 29.63 49.83
N GLU A 301 39.95 29.29 50.10
CA GLU A 301 39.22 28.22 49.39
C GLU A 301 38.56 28.76 48.13
N PHE A 302 38.45 27.90 47.11
CA PHE A 302 37.83 28.25 45.84
C PHE A 302 36.99 27.10 45.27
N SER A 303 36.00 27.49 44.48
CA SER A 303 35.12 26.60 43.71
C SER A 303 34.73 27.35 42.44
N GLU A 304 35.31 26.96 41.31
CA GLU A 304 35.15 27.64 40.03
C GLU A 304 34.62 26.66 38.98
N SER A 305 33.66 27.09 38.15
CA SER A 305 33.12 26.25 37.07
C SER A 305 33.90 26.47 35.79
N VAL A 306 34.66 25.45 35.40
CA VAL A 306 35.68 25.49 34.35
C VAL A 306 35.16 24.82 33.07
N PRO A 307 35.14 25.50 31.91
CA PRO A 307 34.78 24.91 30.62
C PRO A 307 35.90 24.01 30.09
N LEU A 308 35.53 22.96 29.37
CA LEU A 308 36.42 21.97 28.78
C LEU A 308 36.18 21.88 27.27
N LYS A 309 37.27 21.87 26.50
CA LYS A 309 37.28 21.56 25.06
C LYS A 309 37.29 20.04 24.86
N GLU A 310 36.87 19.55 23.69
CA GLU A 310 37.04 18.13 23.35
C GLU A 310 38.53 17.74 23.40
N GLY A 311 38.85 16.56 23.95
CA GLY A 311 40.22 16.08 24.09
C GLY A 311 40.88 16.50 25.41
N GLU A 312 42.21 16.64 25.37
CA GLU A 312 43.00 17.00 26.55
C GLU A 312 42.76 18.47 26.93
N ASN A 313 42.57 18.71 28.23
CA ASN A 313 42.47 20.02 28.82
C ASN A 313 43.46 20.17 29.97
N VAL A 314 44.17 21.29 29.96
CA VAL A 314 45.15 21.64 30.99
C VAL A 314 44.56 22.73 31.87
N ILE A 315 44.29 22.41 33.13
CA ILE A 315 43.78 23.38 34.12
C ILE A 315 44.93 23.81 35.02
N THR A 316 45.16 25.13 35.10
CA THR A 316 46.26 25.70 35.88
C THR A 316 45.72 26.68 36.92
N VAL A 317 46.15 26.52 38.17
CA VAL A 317 45.88 27.44 39.27
C VAL A 317 47.18 28.10 39.70
N VAL A 318 47.20 29.43 39.70
CA VAL A 318 48.35 30.23 40.17
C VAL A 318 47.95 31.00 41.41
N ALA A 319 48.66 30.79 42.51
CA ALA A 319 48.48 31.52 43.75
C ALA A 319 49.60 32.55 43.93
N TYR A 320 49.22 33.77 44.31
CA TYR A 320 50.08 34.87 44.66
C TYR A 320 49.91 35.17 46.15
N ASP A 321 51.00 35.20 46.90
CA ASP A 321 50.96 35.61 48.29
C ASP A 321 51.12 37.13 48.48
N GLY A 322 51.13 37.57 49.73
CA GLY A 322 51.30 38.95 50.11
C GLY A 322 52.64 39.61 49.71
N ASP A 323 53.66 38.80 49.44
CA ASP A 323 55.02 39.20 49.04
C ASP A 323 55.25 39.04 47.52
N GLN A 324 54.20 38.72 46.77
CA GLN A 324 54.21 38.43 45.32
C GLN A 324 55.00 37.15 44.95
N LEU A 325 55.26 36.25 45.90
CA LEU A 325 55.72 34.91 45.57
C LEU A 325 54.59 34.13 44.94
N THR A 326 54.94 33.26 44.01
CA THR A 326 53.97 32.50 43.22
C THR A 326 54.21 31.00 43.33
N SER A 327 53.10 30.27 43.34
CA SER A 327 53.09 28.84 43.09
C SER A 327 52.05 28.52 42.04
N THR A 328 52.34 27.48 41.27
CA THR A 328 51.49 27.02 40.18
C THR A 328 51.19 25.54 40.39
N ARG A 329 49.92 25.16 40.28
CA ARG A 329 49.49 23.76 40.20
C ARG A 329 48.78 23.57 38.88
N THR A 330 49.23 22.58 38.11
CA THR A 330 48.63 22.19 36.83
C THR A 330 48.05 20.80 36.99
N LEU A 331 46.92 20.55 36.34
CA LEU A 331 46.32 19.24 36.23
C LEU A 331 45.82 18.99 34.80
N HIS A 332 45.86 17.72 34.37
CA HIS A 332 45.40 17.29 33.05
C HIS A 332 44.08 16.53 33.17
N VAL A 333 43.08 16.87 32.37
CA VAL A 333 41.82 16.10 32.25
C VAL A 333 41.50 15.83 30.80
N MET A 334 40.86 14.69 30.53
CA MET A 334 40.40 14.31 29.20
C MET A 334 38.89 14.54 29.10
N ARG A 335 38.43 15.29 28.10
CA ARG A 335 37.01 15.35 27.76
C ARG A 335 36.72 14.43 26.59
N GLU A 336 35.93 13.40 26.84
CA GLU A 336 35.39 12.52 25.79
C GLU A 336 34.01 13.01 25.36
N VAL A 337 33.84 13.23 24.05
CA VAL A 337 32.54 13.56 23.46
C VAL A 337 31.98 12.29 22.82
N ASN A 338 30.84 11.81 23.31
CA ASN A 338 30.11 10.75 22.60
C ASN A 338 29.40 11.35 21.39
N LYS A 339 30.03 11.22 20.21
CA LYS A 339 29.48 11.73 18.94
C LYS A 339 28.36 10.87 18.36
N GLY A 340 28.06 9.72 18.99
CA GLY A 340 27.14 8.71 18.49
C GLY A 340 27.59 8.06 17.18
N ASN A 341 26.88 7.03 16.76
CA ASN A 341 27.08 6.37 15.47
C ASN A 341 26.31 7.10 14.37
N ILE A 342 26.72 6.89 13.12
CA ILE A 342 25.93 7.25 11.95
C ILE A 342 25.24 5.98 11.46
N TRP A 343 23.92 6.07 11.26
CA TRP A 343 23.09 5.06 10.61
C TRP A 343 22.53 5.65 9.33
N ALA A 344 22.55 4.91 8.24
CA ALA A 344 22.05 5.41 6.97
C ALA A 344 21.16 4.42 6.22
N VAL A 345 20.15 4.94 5.54
CA VAL A 345 19.37 4.21 4.54
C VAL A 345 19.48 4.99 3.24
N VAL A 346 20.10 4.37 2.24
CA VAL A 346 20.41 4.97 0.94
C VAL A 346 19.61 4.24 -0.12
N ILE A 347 18.73 4.95 -0.81
CA ILE A 347 17.74 4.40 -1.74
C ILE A 347 17.93 5.06 -3.11
N GLY A 348 18.05 4.24 -4.15
CA GLY A 348 18.16 4.71 -5.53
C GLY A 348 17.39 3.82 -6.49
N ILE A 349 16.47 4.40 -7.26
CA ILE A 349 15.57 3.63 -8.13
C ILE A 349 15.58 4.23 -9.52
N SER A 350 16.34 3.61 -10.41
CA SER A 350 16.33 3.95 -11.85
C SER A 350 15.37 3.05 -12.61
N GLN A 351 15.35 1.75 -12.29
CA GLN A 351 14.45 0.79 -12.91
C GLN A 351 13.23 0.58 -12.02
N TYR A 352 12.05 0.55 -12.63
CA TYR A 352 10.77 0.33 -11.95
C TYR A 352 9.99 -0.78 -12.65
N GLU A 353 9.17 -1.52 -11.92
CA GLU A 353 8.39 -2.61 -12.50
C GLU A 353 7.28 -2.10 -13.43
N ARG A 354 6.55 -1.05 -13.01
CA ARG A 354 5.37 -0.52 -13.71
C ARG A 354 5.40 0.99 -13.95
N VAL A 355 6.51 1.64 -13.60
CA VAL A 355 6.71 3.08 -13.76
C VAL A 355 7.82 3.32 -14.79
N ARG A 356 7.81 4.47 -15.45
CA ARG A 356 8.86 4.85 -16.41
C ARG A 356 10.24 4.91 -15.70
N PRO A 357 11.29 4.33 -16.28
CA PRO A 357 12.63 4.36 -15.68
C PRO A 357 13.26 5.77 -15.69
N LEU A 358 14.15 5.99 -14.72
CA LEU A 358 15.14 7.06 -14.67
C LEU A 358 16.51 6.53 -15.14
N LYS A 359 17.51 7.40 -15.28
CA LYS A 359 18.83 7.01 -15.80
C LYS A 359 19.87 6.75 -14.72
N TYR A 360 19.93 7.58 -13.68
CA TYR A 360 21.07 7.69 -12.78
C TYR A 360 20.72 7.61 -11.30
N ALA A 361 19.45 7.55 -10.90
CA ALA A 361 19.05 7.53 -9.48
C ALA A 361 19.69 6.38 -8.66
N ASP A 362 19.86 5.19 -9.24
CA ASP A 362 20.61 4.08 -8.63
C ASP A 362 22.12 4.34 -8.55
N GLN A 363 22.72 4.96 -9.56
CA GLN A 363 24.13 5.37 -9.56
C GLN A 363 24.40 6.49 -8.53
N ASP A 364 23.48 7.43 -8.41
CA ASP A 364 23.47 8.51 -7.42
C ASP A 364 23.49 7.94 -5.99
N ALA A 365 22.59 7.00 -5.70
CA ALA A 365 22.54 6.30 -4.42
C ALA A 365 23.82 5.49 -4.15
N LEU A 366 24.35 4.79 -5.15
CA LEU A 366 25.59 4.03 -5.01
C LEU A 366 26.79 4.95 -4.70
N ALA A 367 26.90 6.09 -5.39
CA ALA A 367 27.96 7.06 -5.15
C ALA A 367 27.86 7.71 -3.75
N PHE A 368 26.64 8.00 -3.30
CA PHE A 368 26.41 8.50 -1.94
C PHE A 368 26.74 7.46 -0.86
N HIS A 369 26.37 6.19 -1.08
CA HIS A 369 26.77 5.08 -0.21
C HIS A 369 28.30 4.94 -0.13
N GLN A 370 28.99 5.00 -1.27
CA GLN A 370 30.45 4.93 -1.32
C GLN A 370 31.08 6.10 -0.58
N TYR A 371 30.52 7.30 -0.71
CA TYR A 371 30.99 8.45 0.05
C TYR A 371 30.87 8.23 1.58
N LEU A 372 29.72 7.74 2.06
CA LEU A 372 29.54 7.45 3.49
C LEU A 372 30.53 6.39 4.01
N THR A 373 30.72 5.32 3.27
CA THR A 373 31.56 4.18 3.71
C THR A 373 33.05 4.47 3.55
N GLN A 374 33.47 5.11 2.46
CA GLN A 374 34.89 5.29 2.12
C GLN A 374 35.47 6.62 2.58
N ASN A 375 34.72 7.72 2.49
CA ASN A 375 35.21 9.06 2.87
C ASN A 375 34.90 9.37 4.33
N ILE A 376 33.71 9.02 4.81
CA ILE A 376 33.31 9.26 6.21
C ILE A 376 33.70 8.09 7.13
N GLY A 377 33.82 6.88 6.59
CA GLY A 377 34.16 5.69 7.37
C GLY A 377 32.97 5.13 8.16
N VAL A 378 31.73 5.35 7.69
CA VAL A 378 30.55 4.72 8.29
C VAL A 378 30.65 3.20 8.06
N PRO A 379 30.51 2.37 9.11
CA PRO A 379 30.52 0.91 8.96
C PRO A 379 29.46 0.42 7.97
N ASP A 380 29.80 -0.55 7.12
CA ASP A 380 28.89 -1.10 6.11
C ASP A 380 27.59 -1.65 6.73
N ASP A 381 27.66 -2.26 7.92
CA ASP A 381 26.49 -2.78 8.63
C ASP A 381 25.59 -1.69 9.23
N HIS A 382 26.04 -0.44 9.23
CA HIS A 382 25.25 0.74 9.58
C HIS A 382 24.60 1.42 8.36
N VAL A 383 24.92 1.00 7.13
CA VAL A 383 24.37 1.57 5.90
C VAL A 383 23.52 0.54 5.15
N THR A 384 22.21 0.75 5.11
CA THR A 384 21.31 -0.05 4.27
C THR A 384 21.20 0.54 2.87
N LEU A 385 21.75 -0.15 1.86
CA LEU A 385 21.62 0.23 0.45
C LEU A 385 20.48 -0.52 -0.24
N LEU A 386 19.49 0.20 -0.77
CA LEU A 386 18.37 -0.34 -1.54
C LEU A 386 18.38 0.22 -2.97
N LEU A 387 18.72 -0.62 -3.94
CA LEU A 387 18.74 -0.27 -5.36
C LEU A 387 17.65 -1.02 -6.13
N ASN A 388 16.96 -0.33 -7.04
CA ASN A 388 16.04 -0.91 -8.02
C ASN A 388 15.11 -1.98 -7.39
N GLU A 389 15.17 -3.24 -7.82
CA GLU A 389 14.30 -4.34 -7.38
C GLU A 389 14.34 -4.62 -5.87
N LYS A 390 15.38 -4.16 -5.16
CA LYS A 390 15.46 -4.25 -3.70
C LYS A 390 14.70 -3.13 -3.00
N ALA A 391 14.43 -2.02 -3.67
CA ALA A 391 13.74 -0.85 -3.13
C ALA A 391 12.21 -0.98 -3.23
N THR A 392 11.67 -2.12 -2.78
CA THR A 392 10.22 -2.35 -2.69
C THR A 392 9.57 -1.58 -1.56
N LEU A 393 8.26 -1.37 -1.59
CA LEU A 393 7.52 -0.71 -0.50
C LEU A 393 7.78 -1.39 0.85
N TYR A 394 7.79 -2.73 0.86
CA TYR A 394 8.09 -3.53 2.04
C TYR A 394 9.50 -3.21 2.59
N ASN A 395 10.51 -3.22 1.73
CA ASN A 395 11.89 -2.97 2.16
C ASN A 395 12.10 -1.53 2.61
N LEU A 396 11.48 -0.54 1.95
CA LEU A 396 11.50 0.85 2.40
C LEU A 396 10.90 0.97 3.82
N LYS A 397 9.69 0.44 4.05
CA LYS A 397 9.04 0.48 5.37
C LYS A 397 9.84 -0.28 6.44
N ARG A 398 10.40 -1.44 6.09
CA ARG A 398 11.23 -2.24 6.99
C ARG A 398 12.49 -1.49 7.39
N SER A 399 13.24 -0.95 6.41
CA SER A 399 14.51 -0.28 6.64
C SER A 399 14.31 1.04 7.39
N LEU A 400 13.36 1.86 6.97
CA LEU A 400 13.11 3.16 7.58
C LEU A 400 12.39 3.04 8.93
N GLY A 401 11.31 2.25 9.00
CA GLY A 401 10.41 2.21 10.16
C GLY A 401 10.75 1.17 11.23
N THR A 402 11.48 0.11 10.88
CA THR A 402 11.82 -0.98 11.82
C THR A 402 13.32 -1.02 12.11
N HIS A 403 14.16 -1.05 11.07
CA HIS A 403 15.60 -1.21 11.24
C HIS A 403 16.23 0.02 11.89
N LEU A 404 16.01 1.24 11.36
CA LEU A 404 16.54 2.45 11.99
C LEU A 404 16.02 2.63 13.43
N LYS A 405 14.73 2.34 13.68
CA LYS A 405 14.14 2.46 15.03
C LYS A 405 14.82 1.55 16.06
N ARG A 406 15.23 0.34 15.66
CA ARG A 406 15.82 -0.65 16.57
C ARG A 406 17.29 -0.39 16.85
N ASN A 407 18.00 0.24 15.92
CA ASN A 407 19.46 0.31 15.99
C ASN A 407 20.00 1.73 16.27
N ALA A 408 19.32 2.80 15.82
CA ALA A 408 19.78 4.16 16.05
C ALA A 408 19.34 4.69 17.42
N GLY A 409 20.32 4.95 18.30
CA GLY A 409 20.14 5.51 19.64
C GLY A 409 19.92 7.03 19.65
N ALA A 410 19.64 7.60 20.82
CA ALA A 410 19.32 9.03 20.97
C ALA A 410 20.45 9.96 20.51
N HIS A 411 21.69 9.58 20.82
CA HIS A 411 22.88 10.34 20.44
C HIS A 411 23.37 10.03 19.03
N ASP A 412 22.75 9.13 18.27
CA ASP A 412 23.18 8.78 16.91
C ASP A 412 22.69 9.80 15.87
N THR A 413 23.27 9.76 14.67
CA THR A 413 22.77 10.47 13.49
C THR A 413 22.15 9.50 12.52
N VAL A 414 20.95 9.80 12.05
CA VAL A 414 20.28 9.06 10.99
C VAL A 414 20.35 9.88 9.69
N ILE A 415 20.88 9.28 8.62
CA ILE A 415 20.88 9.86 7.27
C ILE A 415 19.99 9.01 6.37
N ILE A 416 18.99 9.63 5.77
CA ILE A 416 18.12 8.97 4.79
C ILE A 416 18.34 9.69 3.48
N TYR A 417 18.83 8.95 2.49
CA TYR A 417 19.04 9.45 1.14
C TYR A 417 18.09 8.72 0.19
N TYR A 418 17.34 9.47 -0.60
CA TYR A 418 16.43 8.93 -1.62
C TYR A 418 16.66 9.61 -2.96
N ALA A 419 16.92 8.83 -4.00
CA ALA A 419 16.89 9.26 -5.39
C ALA A 419 15.87 8.42 -6.18
N GLY A 420 14.92 9.08 -6.85
CA GLY A 420 13.86 8.40 -7.57
C GLY A 420 12.64 9.29 -7.89
N HIS A 421 11.56 8.69 -8.36
CA HIS A 421 10.29 9.39 -8.60
C HIS A 421 9.58 9.76 -7.30
N GLY A 422 9.08 11.00 -7.26
CA GLY A 422 8.00 11.41 -6.37
C GLY A 422 6.69 11.48 -7.15
N ALA A 423 5.58 11.12 -6.52
CA ALA A 423 4.27 11.19 -7.17
C ALA A 423 3.24 11.84 -6.25
N PRO A 424 2.47 12.83 -6.73
CA PRO A 424 1.34 13.35 -6.01
C PRO A 424 0.03 12.68 -6.38
N GLU A 425 -0.89 12.59 -5.43
CA GLU A 425 -2.25 12.10 -5.61
C GLU A 425 -3.23 13.10 -4.98
N ALA A 426 -4.40 13.29 -5.60
CA ALA A 426 -5.42 14.15 -5.03
C ALA A 426 -5.99 13.56 -3.74
N ASP A 427 -5.85 14.30 -2.64
CA ASP A 427 -6.44 13.98 -1.34
C ASP A 427 -6.96 15.28 -0.71
N ALA A 428 -8.27 15.53 -0.87
CA ALA A 428 -8.92 16.75 -0.39
C ALA A 428 -8.93 16.89 1.14
N PHE A 429 -8.64 15.81 1.87
CA PHE A 429 -8.63 15.79 3.34
C PHE A 429 -7.21 15.74 3.91
N ASN A 430 -6.20 15.98 3.07
CA ASN A 430 -4.83 15.92 3.53
C ASN A 430 -4.51 16.99 4.59
N ALA A 431 -3.57 16.66 5.48
CA ALA A 431 -3.17 17.54 6.58
C ALA A 431 -2.41 18.80 6.12
N ASP A 432 -1.96 18.85 4.87
CA ASP A 432 -1.21 19.97 4.30
C ASP A 432 -2.09 21.10 3.78
N GLY A 433 -3.39 20.84 3.56
CA GLY A 433 -4.35 21.82 3.05
C GLY A 433 -4.18 22.19 1.57
N ASP A 434 -3.24 21.57 0.85
CA ASP A 434 -3.05 21.73 -0.60
C ASP A 434 -3.89 20.73 -1.42
N GLY A 435 -4.56 19.79 -0.74
CA GLY A 435 -5.41 18.78 -1.36
C GLY A 435 -4.64 17.69 -2.10
N LEU A 436 -3.36 17.48 -1.78
CA LEU A 436 -2.46 16.53 -2.45
C LEU A 436 -1.66 15.69 -1.45
N GLU A 437 -1.88 14.37 -1.42
CA GLU A 437 -0.95 13.44 -0.75
C GLU A 437 0.27 13.23 -1.65
N LYS A 438 1.44 13.01 -1.03
CA LYS A 438 2.72 12.93 -1.75
C LYS A 438 3.36 11.60 -1.43
N TYR A 439 3.92 10.94 -2.42
CA TYR A 439 4.48 9.61 -2.27
C TYR A 439 5.94 9.59 -2.75
N LEU A 440 6.80 8.92 -1.99
CA LEU A 440 7.99 8.30 -2.57
C LEU A 440 7.51 7.08 -3.35
N VAL A 441 8.00 6.90 -4.58
CA VAL A 441 7.59 5.79 -5.46
C VAL A 441 8.59 4.64 -5.29
N PRO A 442 8.20 3.49 -4.72
CA PRO A 442 9.04 2.30 -4.66
C PRO A 442 9.16 1.60 -6.02
N TYR A 443 10.04 0.61 -6.11
CA TYR A 443 10.24 -0.19 -7.33
C TYR A 443 8.97 -0.89 -7.83
N ASP A 444 8.19 -1.45 -6.91
CA ASP A 444 6.99 -2.24 -7.14
C ASP A 444 5.70 -1.39 -7.18
N ALA A 445 5.85 -0.05 -7.24
CA ALA A 445 4.75 0.88 -7.29
C ALA A 445 3.89 0.72 -8.56
N ASP A 446 2.59 0.88 -8.40
CA ASP A 446 1.66 1.09 -9.49
C ASP A 446 1.20 2.56 -9.48
N SER A 447 1.43 3.24 -10.60
CA SER A 447 1.01 4.63 -10.80
C SER A 447 -0.50 4.87 -10.74
N GLN A 448 -1.31 3.82 -10.92
CA GLN A 448 -2.77 3.88 -10.83
C GLN A 448 -3.29 3.50 -9.43
N ASP A 449 -2.42 3.04 -8.53
CA ASP A 449 -2.75 2.65 -7.15
C ASP A 449 -1.65 3.09 -6.18
N LEU A 450 -1.37 4.39 -6.16
CA LEU A 450 -0.35 5.00 -5.30
C LEU A 450 -0.67 4.83 -3.81
N TYR A 451 -1.95 4.87 -3.44
CA TYR A 451 -2.36 4.71 -2.05
C TYR A 451 -1.86 3.39 -1.44
N THR A 452 -1.96 2.27 -2.17
CA THR A 452 -1.54 0.97 -1.63
C THR A 452 -0.07 0.65 -1.92
N THR A 453 0.48 1.13 -3.04
CA THR A 453 1.81 0.73 -3.54
C THR A 453 2.89 1.79 -3.36
N GLY A 454 2.52 3.05 -3.11
CA GLY A 454 3.43 4.14 -2.80
C GLY A 454 3.76 4.23 -1.30
N LEU A 455 4.85 4.92 -0.96
CA LEU A 455 5.14 5.28 0.43
C LEU A 455 4.72 6.74 0.66
N PRO A 456 3.58 7.00 1.32
CA PRO A 456 3.10 8.36 1.52
C PRO A 456 4.02 9.11 2.48
N MET A 457 4.21 10.41 2.22
CA MET A 457 5.11 11.26 2.98
C MET A 457 4.64 11.46 4.43
N ARG A 458 3.33 11.36 4.72
CA ARG A 458 2.81 11.27 6.10
C ARG A 458 3.32 10.05 6.87
N GLU A 459 3.56 8.93 6.18
CA GLU A 459 4.14 7.73 6.80
C GLU A 459 5.63 7.96 7.07
N VAL A 460 6.34 8.63 6.15
CA VAL A 460 7.73 9.06 6.37
C VAL A 460 7.83 9.98 7.61
N GLU A 461 6.91 10.94 7.75
CA GLU A 461 6.78 11.78 8.95
C GLU A 461 6.59 10.94 10.23
N THR A 462 5.68 9.97 10.18
CA THR A 462 5.41 9.05 11.31
C THR A 462 6.64 8.22 11.66
N ILE A 463 7.35 7.71 10.64
CA ILE A 463 8.60 6.96 10.84
C ILE A 463 9.64 7.84 11.53
N PHE A 464 9.81 9.08 11.08
CA PHE A 464 10.81 9.99 11.63
C PHE A 464 10.49 10.33 13.09
N GLN A 465 9.21 10.58 13.42
CA GLN A 465 8.78 10.83 14.80
C GLN A 465 9.04 9.65 15.73
N ARG A 466 9.06 8.42 15.20
CA ARG A 466 9.35 7.22 16.00
C ARG A 466 10.83 7.06 16.30
N LEU A 467 11.74 7.56 15.46
CA LEU A 467 13.19 7.41 15.66
C LEU A 467 13.63 7.97 17.01
N SER A 468 14.49 7.22 17.70
CA SER A 468 15.07 7.67 18.98
C SER A 468 16.13 8.75 18.75
N ALA A 469 16.83 8.70 17.60
CA ALA A 469 17.87 9.65 17.22
C ALA A 469 17.34 11.09 17.20
N GLU A 470 18.06 11.98 17.89
CA GLU A 470 17.79 13.42 17.88
C GLU A 470 18.19 14.03 16.54
N ARG A 471 19.23 13.50 15.90
CA ARG A 471 19.78 14.01 14.65
C ARG A 471 19.29 13.17 13.46
N VAL A 472 18.44 13.76 12.62
CA VAL A 472 17.88 13.09 11.44
C VAL A 472 18.03 14.00 10.22
N ILE A 473 18.68 13.49 9.18
CA ILE A 473 18.90 14.20 7.92
C ILE A 473 18.20 13.42 6.83
N PHE A 474 17.27 14.08 6.13
CA PHE A 474 16.60 13.51 4.97
C PHE A 474 16.96 14.28 3.72
N ILE A 475 17.64 13.60 2.80
CA ILE A 475 18.08 14.13 1.52
C ILE A 475 17.25 13.42 0.44
N THR A 476 16.51 14.20 -0.35
CA THR A 476 15.64 13.64 -1.39
C THR A 476 15.90 14.30 -2.74
N ASP A 477 16.44 13.51 -3.66
CA ASP A 477 16.56 13.80 -5.08
C ASP A 477 15.37 13.20 -5.83
N SER A 478 14.22 13.87 -5.69
CA SER A 478 12.99 13.43 -6.34
C SER A 478 12.13 14.59 -6.80
N CYS A 479 11.50 14.40 -7.96
CA CYS A 479 10.54 15.35 -8.52
C CYS A 479 9.15 15.05 -7.95
N TYR A 480 8.46 16.04 -7.37
CA TYR A 480 7.02 15.92 -7.05
C TYR A 480 6.13 16.73 -8.01
N SER A 481 6.73 17.37 -9.01
CA SER A 481 6.05 18.29 -9.93
C SER A 481 5.06 17.60 -10.88
N GLY A 482 5.03 16.27 -10.93
CA GLY A 482 4.22 15.50 -11.88
C GLY A 482 4.67 15.63 -13.34
N ALA A 483 5.71 16.42 -13.63
CA ALA A 483 6.12 16.79 -14.98
C ALA A 483 7.03 15.73 -15.65
N THR A 484 7.99 15.15 -14.92
CA THR A 484 8.87 14.05 -15.38
C THR A 484 8.12 12.71 -15.45
N ALA A 485 7.08 12.59 -14.63
CA ALA A 485 6.05 11.56 -14.62
C ALA A 485 5.12 11.57 -15.86
N GLY A 486 5.47 12.35 -16.90
CA GLY A 486 4.73 12.54 -18.13
C GLY A 486 4.02 11.26 -18.60
N ARG A 487 2.68 11.30 -18.50
CA ARG A 487 1.69 10.27 -18.85
C ARG A 487 1.51 9.08 -17.90
N THR A 488 2.42 8.83 -16.96
CA THR A 488 2.30 7.66 -16.05
C THR A 488 1.43 8.00 -14.83
N PHE A 489 1.60 9.19 -14.25
CA PHE A 489 0.85 9.64 -13.07
C PHE A 489 -0.19 10.74 -13.43
N ALA A 490 -0.88 10.54 -14.56
CA ALA A 490 -1.61 11.57 -15.31
C ALA A 490 -2.92 12.08 -14.67
N THR A 491 -3.30 11.64 -13.47
CA THR A 491 -4.60 11.94 -12.86
C THR A 491 -4.68 13.32 -12.19
N VAL A 492 -3.57 14.03 -12.02
CA VAL A 492 -3.57 15.34 -11.36
C VAL A 492 -2.95 16.42 -12.26
N SER A 493 -3.79 17.25 -12.90
CA SER A 493 -3.37 18.46 -13.64
C SER A 493 -2.78 19.57 -12.74
N ARG A 494 -2.59 19.31 -11.45
CA ARG A 494 -1.94 20.21 -10.49
C ARG A 494 -0.55 19.68 -10.20
N ARG A 495 0.48 20.47 -10.55
CA ARG A 495 1.84 20.27 -10.05
C ARG A 495 1.77 20.24 -8.53
N ALA A 496 2.35 19.21 -7.90
CA ALA A 496 2.38 19.17 -6.46
C ALA A 496 3.62 19.85 -5.91
N ASN A 497 3.40 20.42 -4.72
CA ASN A 497 4.40 21.10 -3.93
C ASN A 497 4.76 20.16 -2.79
N LEU A 498 6.02 19.94 -2.39
CA LEU A 498 6.24 19.62 -0.97
C LEU A 498 5.88 20.90 -0.21
N SER A 499 4.70 20.95 0.41
CA SER A 499 4.23 22.19 1.03
C SER A 499 5.20 22.61 2.12
N ASP A 500 5.37 23.92 2.31
CA ASP A 500 6.16 24.45 3.43
C ASP A 500 5.64 23.90 4.77
N GLY A 501 4.32 23.67 4.87
CA GLY A 501 3.67 23.03 6.01
C GLY A 501 4.18 21.60 6.26
N PHE A 502 4.27 20.78 5.21
CA PHE A 502 4.79 19.41 5.30
C PHE A 502 6.26 19.38 5.74
N LEU A 503 7.11 20.14 5.03
CA LEU A 503 8.54 20.14 5.33
C LEU A 503 8.82 20.65 6.75
N ASN A 504 8.07 21.66 7.21
CA ASN A 504 8.15 22.13 8.58
C ASN A 504 7.77 21.05 9.59
N ARG A 505 6.75 20.21 9.30
CA ARG A 505 6.39 19.09 10.18
C ARG A 505 7.44 18.00 10.20
N LEU A 506 8.02 17.65 9.05
CA LEU A 506 9.07 16.64 8.96
C LEU A 506 10.34 17.08 9.70
N SER A 507 10.62 18.38 9.72
CA SER A 507 11.71 18.99 10.47
C SER A 507 11.31 19.48 11.88
N LYS A 508 10.15 19.08 12.42
CA LYS A 508 9.79 19.41 13.80
C LYS A 508 10.66 18.63 14.77
N GLY A 509 11.33 19.35 15.67
CA GLY A 509 12.25 18.79 16.64
C GLY A 509 13.67 19.28 16.39
N LYS A 510 14.45 19.43 17.46
CA LYS A 510 15.84 19.87 17.37
C LYS A 510 16.67 18.83 16.62
N GLY A 511 17.52 19.27 15.69
CA GLY A 511 18.46 18.39 14.98
C GLY A 511 17.89 17.66 13.76
N ARG A 512 16.72 18.07 13.26
CA ARG A 512 16.06 17.43 12.10
C ARG A 512 16.11 18.33 10.88
N VAL A 513 16.70 17.83 9.80
CA VAL A 513 16.93 18.56 8.56
C VAL A 513 16.33 17.80 7.39
N VAL A 514 15.67 18.54 6.50
CA VAL A 514 15.24 18.06 5.19
C VAL A 514 15.91 18.88 4.10
N LEU A 515 16.55 18.21 3.15
CA LEU A 515 17.16 18.80 1.97
C LEU A 515 16.54 18.18 0.71
N THR A 516 15.89 18.99 -0.12
CA THR A 516 15.24 18.54 -1.35
C THR A 516 15.97 19.09 -2.57
N ALA A 517 16.02 18.29 -3.64
CA ALA A 517 16.74 18.65 -4.86
C ALA A 517 16.11 19.79 -5.65
N SER A 518 14.79 19.97 -5.55
CA SER A 518 14.05 20.99 -6.30
C SER A 518 12.95 21.61 -5.44
N ARG A 519 12.48 22.79 -5.84
CA ARG A 519 11.28 23.39 -5.24
C ARG A 519 10.02 22.70 -5.72
N ALA A 520 8.94 23.04 -5.05
CA ALA A 520 7.58 22.84 -5.50
C ALA A 520 7.40 23.21 -6.99
N GLY A 521 6.91 22.26 -7.80
CA GLY A 521 6.63 22.49 -9.22
C GLY A 521 7.84 22.43 -10.17
N GLU A 522 9.06 22.25 -9.66
CA GLU A 522 10.28 22.08 -10.45
C GLU A 522 10.61 20.61 -10.70
N VAL A 523 11.47 20.36 -11.68
CA VAL A 523 11.96 19.02 -12.04
C VAL A 523 13.42 18.93 -11.58
N SER A 524 13.77 17.81 -10.95
CA SER A 524 15.17 17.41 -10.76
C SER A 524 15.72 16.86 -12.07
N GLU A 525 16.76 17.50 -12.60
CA GLU A 525 17.37 17.16 -13.88
C GLU A 525 18.41 16.03 -13.76
N GLU A 526 18.40 15.12 -14.74
CA GLU A 526 19.46 14.13 -14.97
C GLU A 526 20.29 14.53 -16.19
N ARG A 527 21.63 14.48 -16.09
CA ARG A 527 22.52 14.85 -17.21
C ARG A 527 23.50 13.74 -17.55
N ASP A 528 23.48 13.33 -18.82
CA ASP A 528 24.35 12.28 -19.33
C ASP A 528 25.83 12.68 -19.24
N GLU A 529 26.16 13.97 -19.36
CA GLU A 529 27.55 14.44 -19.23
C GLU A 529 28.10 14.31 -17.80
N LEU A 530 27.20 14.29 -16.80
CA LEU A 530 27.56 14.13 -15.40
C LEU A 530 27.51 12.67 -14.93
N GLY A 531 26.76 11.82 -15.64
CA GLY A 531 26.46 10.45 -15.20
C GLY A 531 25.63 10.37 -13.93
N HIS A 532 24.95 11.47 -13.58
CA HIS A 532 24.31 11.69 -12.28
C HIS A 532 23.09 12.63 -12.43
N GLY A 533 22.20 12.61 -11.43
CA GLY A 533 21.31 13.73 -11.17
C GLY A 533 22.10 15.01 -10.88
N VAL A 534 21.68 16.16 -11.40
CA VAL A 534 22.43 17.43 -11.24
C VAL A 534 22.59 17.77 -9.76
N PHE A 535 21.54 17.61 -8.96
CA PHE A 535 21.60 17.83 -7.51
C PHE A 535 22.61 16.90 -6.84
N THR A 536 22.51 15.60 -7.07
CA THR A 536 23.38 14.61 -6.44
C THR A 536 24.85 14.81 -6.81
N TYR A 537 25.12 15.13 -8.08
CA TYR A 537 26.47 15.43 -8.53
C TYR A 537 27.09 16.58 -7.70
N TYR A 538 26.40 17.72 -7.62
CA TYR A 538 26.90 18.86 -6.84
C TYR A 538 26.88 18.60 -5.33
N LEU A 539 25.97 17.78 -4.82
CA LEU A 539 25.98 17.37 -3.43
C LEU A 539 27.27 16.63 -3.10
N LEU A 540 27.64 15.63 -3.90
CA LEU A 540 28.88 14.87 -3.71
C LEU A 540 30.13 15.74 -3.88
N GLU A 541 30.15 16.64 -4.85
CA GLU A 541 31.27 17.57 -5.05
C GLU A 541 31.43 18.56 -3.89
N GLY A 542 30.31 19.07 -3.36
CA GLY A 542 30.30 19.91 -2.17
C GLY A 542 30.82 19.16 -0.94
N LEU A 543 30.33 17.94 -0.73
CA LEU A 543 30.72 17.04 0.36
C LEU A 543 32.20 16.64 0.32
N ARG A 544 32.79 16.55 -0.87
CA ARG A 544 34.24 16.32 -1.08
C ARG A 544 35.09 17.57 -0.85
N GLY A 545 34.48 18.70 -0.50
CA GLY A 545 35.16 19.88 -0.01
C GLY A 545 34.91 21.16 -0.80
N LYS A 546 34.17 21.12 -1.92
CA LYS A 546 33.83 22.37 -2.63
C LYS A 546 32.85 23.26 -1.86
N ALA A 547 32.21 22.72 -0.84
CA ALA A 547 31.31 23.45 0.05
C ALA A 547 31.97 23.89 1.36
N ASP A 548 33.24 23.56 1.62
CA ASP A 548 33.96 24.06 2.81
C ASP A 548 34.28 25.55 2.63
N ILE A 549 33.42 26.40 3.19
CA ILE A 549 33.48 27.85 2.96
C ILE A 549 34.48 28.51 3.92
N ASP A 550 34.61 27.98 5.14
CA ASP A 550 35.47 28.55 6.17
C ASP A 550 36.87 27.90 6.26
N GLY A 551 37.09 26.80 5.54
CA GLY A 551 38.38 26.12 5.42
C GLY A 551 38.72 25.26 6.63
N ASP A 552 37.76 24.94 7.49
CA ASP A 552 37.98 24.14 8.70
C ASP A 552 38.05 22.62 8.44
N LYS A 553 37.94 22.21 7.16
CA LYS A 553 37.90 20.83 6.68
C LYS A 553 36.67 20.03 7.10
N ILE A 554 35.66 20.68 7.66
CA ILE A 554 34.39 20.11 8.04
C ILE A 554 33.34 20.69 7.11
N VAL A 555 32.48 19.82 6.56
CA VAL A 555 31.40 20.28 5.70
C VAL A 555 30.07 20.09 6.42
N THR A 556 29.43 21.21 6.76
CA THR A 556 28.15 21.24 7.46
C THR A 556 26.96 21.19 6.49
N VAL A 557 25.78 20.85 7.00
CA VAL A 557 24.51 20.96 6.24
C VAL A 557 24.31 22.35 5.64
N ASP A 558 24.62 23.39 6.39
CA ASP A 558 24.35 24.78 5.99
C ASP A 558 25.26 25.22 4.85
N GLU A 559 26.52 24.80 4.90
CA GLU A 559 27.49 24.96 3.83
C GLU A 559 27.11 24.20 2.56
N ILE A 560 26.73 22.92 2.69
CA ILE A 560 26.20 22.14 1.57
C ILE A 560 25.02 22.84 0.93
N TYR A 561 24.06 23.30 1.73
CA TYR A 561 22.89 23.98 1.19
C TYR A 561 23.26 25.29 0.49
N SER A 562 24.21 26.05 1.06
CA SER A 562 24.67 27.31 0.46
C SER A 562 25.33 27.06 -0.89
N TYR A 563 26.22 26.06 -0.97
CA TYR A 563 26.86 25.60 -2.19
C TYR A 563 25.84 25.13 -3.25
N LEU A 564 24.91 24.26 -2.85
CA LEU A 564 23.88 23.73 -3.74
C LEU A 564 22.92 24.81 -4.27
N SER A 565 22.57 25.78 -3.43
CA SER A 565 21.70 26.90 -3.80
C SER A 565 22.33 27.83 -4.83
N GLU A 566 23.65 27.79 -4.98
CA GLU A 566 24.38 28.53 -6.01
C GLU A 566 24.56 27.69 -7.28
N GLN A 567 25.11 26.47 -7.14
CA GLN A 567 25.56 25.67 -8.28
C GLN A 567 24.39 25.07 -9.08
N VAL A 568 23.38 24.51 -8.41
CA VAL A 568 22.29 23.81 -9.08
C VAL A 568 21.45 24.75 -9.96
N PRO A 569 21.01 25.94 -9.49
CA PRO A 569 20.31 26.89 -10.34
C PRO A 569 21.19 27.44 -11.47
N ALA A 570 22.49 27.65 -11.23
CA ALA A 570 23.41 28.15 -12.25
C ALA A 570 23.53 27.16 -13.43
N VAL A 571 23.60 25.86 -13.14
CA VAL A 571 23.85 24.81 -14.15
C VAL A 571 22.56 24.38 -14.86
N THR A 572 21.43 24.39 -14.13
CA THR A 572 20.11 24.07 -14.69
C THR A 572 19.44 25.23 -15.42
N GLY A 573 20.08 26.41 -15.45
CA GLY A 573 19.47 27.60 -16.06
C GLY A 573 18.24 28.10 -15.30
N GLN A 574 18.28 28.00 -13.96
CA GLN A 574 17.20 28.37 -13.02
C GLN A 574 15.96 27.46 -13.10
N ASN A 575 16.08 26.24 -13.61
CA ASN A 575 14.97 25.28 -13.66
C ASN A 575 14.85 24.42 -12.38
N GLN A 576 15.89 24.38 -11.56
CA GLN A 576 15.96 23.58 -10.36
C GLN A 576 16.61 24.35 -9.22
N HIS A 577 15.92 24.42 -8.08
CA HIS A 577 16.38 25.10 -6.87
C HIS A 577 16.28 24.17 -5.66
N PRO A 578 17.42 23.81 -5.03
CA PRO A 578 17.41 23.06 -3.79
C PRO A 578 16.68 23.81 -2.66
N VAL A 579 16.10 23.06 -1.72
CA VAL A 579 15.42 23.63 -0.55
C VAL A 579 15.89 22.92 0.71
N LYS A 580 16.19 23.70 1.76
CA LYS A 580 16.48 23.20 3.10
C LYS A 580 15.38 23.63 4.07
N LYS A 581 14.95 22.72 4.95
CA LYS A 581 14.04 22.99 6.08
C LYS A 581 14.54 22.31 7.34
N GLY A 582 14.22 22.93 8.49
CA GLY A 582 14.65 22.48 9.81
C GLY A 582 15.69 23.38 10.46
N GLU A 583 15.84 23.20 11.76
CA GLU A 583 16.82 23.89 12.58
C GLU A 583 17.79 22.87 13.18
N VAL A 584 19.08 23.19 13.08
CA VAL A 584 20.16 22.42 13.71
C VAL A 584 20.60 23.19 14.94
N GLU A 585 20.58 22.54 16.11
CA GLU A 585 21.34 23.03 17.27
C GLU A 585 22.74 22.39 17.21
N GLY A 586 23.77 23.21 17.01
CA GLY A 586 25.16 22.76 16.82
C GLY A 586 25.52 22.54 15.35
N GLN A 587 26.71 21.97 15.10
CA GLN A 587 27.17 21.64 13.74
C GLN A 587 26.75 20.20 13.39
N LEU A 588 25.90 20.05 12.37
CA LEU A 588 25.59 18.75 11.79
C LEU A 588 26.53 18.51 10.60
N ILE A 589 27.54 17.68 10.86
CA ILE A 589 28.63 17.39 9.93
C ILE A 589 28.18 16.33 8.93
N LEU A 590 28.25 16.65 7.64
CA LEU A 590 27.99 15.74 6.54
C LEU A 590 29.29 15.34 5.80
N GLY A 591 30.36 16.11 5.96
CA GLY A 591 31.64 15.82 5.33
C GLY A 591 32.86 16.15 6.17
N ARG A 592 33.95 15.43 5.89
CA ARG A 592 35.30 15.74 6.39
C ARG A 592 36.28 15.62 5.23
N ILE A 593 37.06 16.68 5.03
CA ILE A 593 38.13 16.70 4.04
C ILE A 593 39.39 16.17 4.70
N GLN A 594 40.02 15.16 4.09
CA GLN A 594 41.29 14.59 4.58
C GLN A 594 42.45 15.56 4.33
#